data_AF-A0A2T4XF27-F1
#
_entry.id   AF-A0A2T4XF27-F1
#
_cell.length_a   1.000
_cell.length_b   1.000
_cell.length_c   1.000
_cell.angle_alpha   90.00
_cell.angle_beta   90.00
_cell.angle_gamma   90.00
#
_symmetry.space_group_name_H-M   'P 1'
#
loop_
_entity.id
_entity.type
_entity.pdbx_description
1 polymer ?
#
loop_
_entity_poly.entity_id
_entity_poly.type
_entity_poly.pdbx_seq_one_letter_code
_entity_poly.pdbx_strand_id
1 'polypeptide(L)'
;MDRKSDFIFKYPPNLQQLDLATMVSMYRDRGNPVTAPPGTYLACAVSRKLVKEAKAWFGLHYSQASWDALITKSSEGYPLTEAELNALGLTLISADHPPHREVVETSLEVPQKLGYMIINDLQTFGFLIEDEQGTLAVTPRGERALQGICRRIYQKKFSPVMLATYREELHGNGGNSVQEQPRLF
;
A
#
# COMPACT_ATOMS: atom_id res chain seq x y z
N MET A 1 17.26 8.03 -8.26
CA MET A 1 16.64 8.79 -7.15
C MET A 1 16.45 7.79 -6.05
N ASP A 2 16.95 8.03 -4.85
CA ASP A 2 17.12 6.91 -3.91
C ASP A 2 16.05 6.93 -2.83
N ARG A 3 15.47 5.76 -2.56
CA ARG A 3 14.60 5.50 -1.42
C ARG A 3 15.33 5.83 -0.12
N LYS A 4 14.64 6.52 0.80
CA LYS A 4 15.21 6.94 2.10
C LYS A 4 14.54 6.26 3.29
N SER A 5 13.37 5.66 3.10
CA SER A 5 12.63 5.01 4.17
C SER A 5 11.77 3.86 3.66
N ASP A 6 11.80 2.75 4.40
CA ASP A 6 10.87 1.63 4.25
C ASP A 6 9.73 1.67 5.27
N PHE A 7 9.64 2.74 6.05
CA PHE A 7 8.69 2.86 7.15
C PHE A 7 7.30 3.31 6.67
N ILE A 8 6.65 2.44 5.89
CA ILE A 8 5.31 2.57 5.31
C ILE A 8 4.54 1.24 5.44
N PHE A 9 3.24 1.26 5.20
CA PHE A 9 2.50 0.01 4.97
C PHE A 9 2.94 -0.60 3.64
N LYS A 10 3.10 -1.93 3.61
CA LYS A 10 3.45 -2.70 2.42
C LYS A 10 2.54 -3.91 2.30
N TYR A 11 2.06 -4.18 1.10
CA TYR A 11 1.40 -5.46 0.83
C TYR A 11 2.42 -6.60 0.87
N PRO A 12 2.03 -7.81 1.33
CA PRO A 12 2.92 -8.98 1.29
C PRO A 12 3.36 -9.30 -0.15
N PRO A 13 4.62 -9.65 -0.40
CA PRO A 13 5.09 -9.96 -1.75
C PRO A 13 4.45 -11.24 -2.32
N ASN A 14 4.00 -12.14 -1.45
CA ASN A 14 3.40 -13.42 -1.79
C ASN A 14 1.86 -13.40 -1.76
N LEU A 15 1.23 -12.24 -2.01
CA LEU A 15 -0.23 -12.11 -2.04
C LEU A 15 -0.94 -13.15 -2.94
N GLN A 16 -0.28 -13.60 -4.00
CA GLN A 16 -0.79 -14.63 -4.92
C GLN A 16 -1.02 -16.00 -4.27
N GLN A 17 -0.42 -16.24 -3.09
CA GLN A 17 -0.61 -17.49 -2.33
C GLN A 17 -1.90 -17.49 -1.51
N LEU A 18 -2.52 -16.33 -1.31
CA LEU A 18 -3.79 -16.23 -0.61
C LEU A 18 -4.93 -16.59 -1.56
N ASP A 19 -5.91 -17.35 -1.07
CA ASP A 19 -7.17 -17.46 -1.79
C ASP A 19 -7.88 -16.10 -1.80
N LEU A 20 -8.78 -15.96 -2.78
CA LEU A 20 -9.49 -14.71 -3.01
C LEU A 20 -10.30 -14.25 -1.80
N ALA A 21 -10.94 -15.18 -1.08
CA ALA A 21 -11.80 -14.84 0.05
C ALA A 21 -10.97 -14.31 1.22
N THR A 22 -9.85 -14.98 1.54
CA THR A 22 -8.92 -14.52 2.57
C THR A 22 -8.31 -13.17 2.23
N MET A 23 -7.86 -12.95 0.99
CA MET A 23 -7.32 -11.66 0.56
C MET A 23 -8.34 -10.52 0.71
N VAL A 24 -9.58 -10.76 0.27
CA VAL A 24 -10.66 -9.77 0.40
C VAL A 24 -11.00 -9.49 1.86
N SER A 25 -11.07 -10.52 2.71
CA SER A 25 -11.30 -10.33 4.16
C SER A 25 -10.19 -9.50 4.78
N MET A 26 -8.92 -9.89 4.58
CA MET A 26 -7.76 -9.17 5.13
C MET A 26 -7.72 -7.71 4.68
N TYR A 27 -8.08 -7.43 3.43
CA TYR A 27 -8.14 -6.07 2.92
C TYR A 27 -9.26 -5.25 3.57
N ARG A 28 -10.45 -5.83 3.78
CA ARG A 28 -11.58 -5.15 4.42
C ARG A 28 -11.37 -4.94 5.91
N ASP A 29 -10.72 -5.91 6.57
CA ASP A 29 -10.45 -5.88 8.00
C ASP A 29 -9.21 -5.06 8.37
N ARG A 30 -8.51 -4.50 7.37
CA ARG A 30 -7.31 -3.69 7.60
C ARG A 30 -7.61 -2.53 8.55
N GLY A 31 -6.76 -2.36 9.55
CA GLY A 31 -6.91 -1.28 10.54
C GLY A 31 -7.99 -1.49 11.59
N ASN A 32 -8.77 -2.58 11.50
CA ASN A 32 -9.71 -2.94 12.57
C ASN A 32 -8.92 -3.37 13.82
N PRO A 33 -9.44 -3.03 15.02
CA PRO A 33 -8.86 -3.49 16.27
C PRO A 33 -9.02 -5.01 16.40
N VAL A 34 -7.95 -5.66 16.83
CA VAL A 34 -7.87 -7.10 17.10
C VAL A 34 -7.35 -7.28 18.52
N THR A 35 -8.06 -8.09 19.29
CA THR A 35 -7.69 -8.46 20.66
C THR A 35 -7.10 -9.86 20.68
N ALA A 36 -5.96 -10.01 21.36
CA ALA A 36 -5.33 -11.31 21.54
C ALA A 36 -6.26 -12.26 22.31
N PRO A 37 -6.41 -13.53 21.89
CA PRO A 37 -7.12 -14.53 22.66
C PRO A 37 -6.61 -14.63 24.11
N PRO A 38 -7.48 -15.02 25.07
CA PRO A 38 -7.06 -15.24 26.46
C PRO A 38 -5.82 -16.14 26.55
N GLY A 39 -4.87 -15.77 27.41
CA GLY A 39 -3.60 -16.51 27.55
C GLY A 39 -2.55 -16.26 26.47
N THR A 40 -2.87 -15.50 25.41
CA THR A 40 -1.93 -15.21 24.31
C THR A 40 -1.59 -13.72 24.19
N TYR A 41 -0.61 -13.39 23.36
CA TYR A 41 -0.22 -12.02 23.03
C TYR A 41 0.02 -11.88 21.53
N LEU A 42 -0.19 -10.68 20.99
CA LEU A 42 0.19 -10.34 19.63
C LEU A 42 1.55 -9.63 19.67
N ALA A 43 2.41 -9.90 18.70
CA ALA A 43 3.68 -9.19 18.54
C ALA A 43 3.49 -8.02 17.57
N CYS A 44 3.82 -6.80 18.02
CA CYS A 44 3.80 -5.63 17.16
C CYS A 44 4.94 -5.70 16.13
N ALA A 45 4.62 -5.59 14.83
CA ALA A 45 5.57 -5.69 13.72
C ALA A 45 6.67 -4.61 13.76
N VAL A 46 6.35 -3.42 14.30
CA VAL A 46 7.28 -2.29 14.39
C VAL A 46 8.06 -2.31 15.70
N SER A 47 7.35 -2.23 16.83
CA SER A 47 7.99 -2.08 18.14
C SER A 47 8.54 -3.39 18.69
N ARG A 48 8.16 -4.53 18.12
CA ARG A 48 8.47 -5.91 18.58
C ARG A 48 8.04 -6.20 20.02
N LYS A 49 7.17 -5.36 20.58
CA LYS A 49 6.58 -5.55 21.91
C LYS A 49 5.34 -6.43 21.81
N LEU A 50 5.13 -7.22 22.85
CA LEU A 50 3.89 -7.97 23.05
C LEU A 50 2.77 -7.03 23.47
N VAL A 51 1.61 -7.16 22.83
CA VAL A 51 0.42 -6.35 23.08
C VAL A 51 -0.83 -7.23 23.17
N LYS A 52 -1.82 -6.77 23.94
CA LYS A 52 -3.14 -7.41 24.03
C LYS A 52 -4.10 -6.91 22.96
N GLU A 53 -3.92 -5.69 22.49
CA GLU A 53 -4.74 -5.06 21.46
C GLU A 53 -3.83 -4.49 20.37
N ALA A 54 -4.21 -4.71 19.12
CA ALA A 54 -3.48 -4.26 17.96
C ALA A 54 -4.43 -3.92 16.81
N LYS A 55 -3.90 -3.30 15.76
CA LYS A 55 -4.56 -3.21 14.45
C LYS A 55 -3.91 -4.19 13.48
N ALA A 56 -4.72 -4.84 12.65
CA ALA A 56 -4.25 -5.82 11.69
C ALA A 56 -3.96 -5.21 10.31
N TRP A 57 -2.94 -5.71 9.64
CA TRP A 57 -2.62 -5.45 8.24
C TRP A 57 -2.04 -6.73 7.62
N PHE A 58 -2.84 -7.45 6.83
CA PHE A 58 -2.42 -8.67 6.12
C PHE A 58 -1.61 -9.65 7.01
N GLY A 59 -2.15 -10.01 8.17
CA GLY A 59 -1.52 -10.92 9.13
C GLY A 59 -0.47 -10.30 10.06
N LEU A 60 -0.04 -9.06 9.79
CA LEU A 60 0.83 -8.29 10.70
C LEU A 60 -0.01 -7.50 11.70
N HIS A 61 0.51 -7.35 12.92
CA HIS A 61 -0.16 -6.64 14.00
C HIS A 61 0.63 -5.40 14.40
N TYR A 62 -0.07 -4.30 14.67
CA TYR A 62 0.53 -3.02 15.04
C TYR A 62 -0.12 -2.49 16.30
N SER A 63 0.68 -2.03 17.26
CA SER A 63 0.14 -1.22 18.34
C SER A 63 -0.46 0.07 17.77
N GLN A 64 -1.45 0.67 18.45
CA GLN A 64 -2.09 1.91 18.02
C GLN A 64 -1.05 3.01 17.68
N ALA A 65 -0.06 3.22 18.55
CA ALA A 65 1.01 4.18 18.31
C ALA A 65 1.87 3.87 17.06
N SER A 66 2.12 2.58 16.78
CA SER A 66 2.89 2.17 15.59
C SER A 66 2.07 2.33 14.31
N TRP A 67 0.78 2.01 14.37
CA TRP A 67 -0.16 2.23 13.28
C TRP A 67 -0.22 3.72 12.91
N ASP A 68 -0.46 4.59 13.90
CA ASP A 68 -0.58 6.03 13.69
C ASP A 68 0.74 6.63 13.17
N ALA A 69 1.87 6.11 13.64
CA ALA A 69 3.17 6.50 13.12
C ALA A 69 3.35 6.13 11.64
N LEU A 70 2.78 5.00 11.19
CA LEU A 70 2.84 4.52 9.80
C LEU A 70 1.88 5.23 8.84
N ILE A 71 0.74 5.72 9.34
CA ILE A 71 -0.22 6.44 8.51
C ILE A 71 0.44 7.65 7.85
N THR A 72 0.22 7.77 6.54
CA THR A 72 0.77 8.87 5.76
C THR A 72 0.07 10.18 6.12
N LYS A 73 0.84 11.25 6.30
CA LYS A 73 0.26 12.58 6.53
C LYS A 73 -0.55 12.98 5.29
N SER A 74 -1.71 13.61 5.51
CA SER A 74 -2.62 14.03 4.43
C SER A 74 -3.31 12.88 3.67
N SER A 75 -3.26 11.65 4.16
CA SER A 75 -4.07 10.53 3.65
C SER A 75 -5.34 10.27 4.47
N GLU A 76 -5.65 11.11 5.46
CA GLU A 76 -6.87 11.04 6.27
C GLU A 76 -7.13 9.69 6.95
N GLY A 77 -6.06 9.06 7.41
CA GLY A 77 -6.15 7.75 8.04
C GLY A 77 -6.18 6.58 7.05
N TYR A 78 -6.21 6.85 5.74
CA TYR A 78 -6.07 5.79 4.74
C TYR A 78 -4.60 5.33 4.66
N PRO A 79 -4.30 4.03 4.86
CA PRO A 79 -2.94 3.50 4.81
C PRO A 79 -2.47 3.39 3.35
N LEU A 80 -1.75 4.42 2.88
CA LEU A 80 -1.14 4.41 1.55
C LEU A 80 0.09 3.50 1.51
N THR A 81 0.17 2.66 0.48
CA THR A 81 1.34 1.86 0.14
C THR A 81 1.92 2.32 -1.21
N GLU A 82 2.91 1.59 -1.69
CA GLU A 82 3.56 1.84 -2.98
C GLU A 82 2.61 1.59 -4.16
N ALA A 83 1.64 0.67 -4.02
CA ALA A 83 0.61 0.46 -5.02
C ALA A 83 -0.28 1.71 -5.16
N GLU A 84 -0.74 2.29 -4.06
CA GLU A 84 -1.52 3.54 -4.09
C GLU A 84 -0.69 4.73 -4.61
N LEU A 85 0.61 4.80 -4.27
CA LEU A 85 1.52 5.77 -4.87
C LEU A 85 1.55 5.63 -6.39
N ASN A 86 1.69 4.40 -6.90
CA ASN A 86 1.74 4.15 -8.33
C ASN A 86 0.41 4.49 -9.02
N ALA A 87 -0.72 4.13 -8.40
CA ALA A 87 -2.05 4.47 -8.90
C ALA A 87 -2.24 5.99 -9.06
N LEU A 88 -1.99 6.73 -7.98
CA LEU A 88 -2.13 8.19 -7.95
C LEU A 88 -1.12 8.86 -8.87
N GLY A 89 0.13 8.41 -8.84
CA GLY A 89 1.20 8.99 -9.65
C GLY A 89 0.95 8.78 -11.14
N LEU A 90 0.59 7.56 -11.57
CA LEU A 90 0.30 7.26 -12.98
C LEU A 90 -0.87 8.09 -13.49
N THR A 91 -1.92 8.21 -12.68
CA THR A 91 -3.09 9.00 -13.04
C THR A 91 -2.75 10.50 -13.12
N LEU A 92 -1.89 11.00 -12.23
CA LEU A 92 -1.47 12.41 -12.22
C LEU A 92 -0.61 12.78 -13.44
N ILE A 93 0.36 11.94 -13.82
CA ILE A 93 1.26 12.24 -14.94
C ILE A 93 0.57 12.14 -16.30
N SER A 94 -0.51 11.38 -16.36
CA SER A 94 -1.33 11.20 -17.56
C SER A 94 -2.52 12.18 -17.59
N ALA A 95 -2.49 13.28 -16.84
CA ALA A 95 -3.62 14.22 -16.78
C ALA A 95 -4.03 14.80 -18.15
N ASP A 96 -3.08 14.95 -19.08
CA ASP A 96 -3.36 15.40 -20.45
C ASP A 96 -4.11 14.34 -21.28
N HIS A 97 -3.94 13.05 -20.95
CA HIS A 97 -4.61 11.91 -21.57
C HIS A 97 -5.03 10.91 -20.48
N PRO A 98 -6.10 11.19 -19.72
CA PRO A 98 -6.47 10.43 -18.53
C PRO A 98 -6.58 8.93 -18.81
N PRO A 99 -5.94 8.07 -17.99
CA PRO A 99 -5.93 6.64 -18.25
C PRO A 99 -7.28 6.02 -17.90
N HIS A 100 -7.69 5.02 -18.69
CA HIS A 100 -8.78 4.15 -18.27
C HIS A 100 -8.43 3.39 -17.00
N ARG A 101 -9.44 3.16 -16.17
CA ARG A 101 -9.31 2.43 -14.90
C ARG A 101 -8.51 1.13 -15.00
N GLU A 102 -8.82 0.30 -15.99
CA GLU A 102 -8.19 -1.00 -16.21
C GLU A 102 -6.66 -0.91 -16.38
N VAL A 103 -6.19 0.15 -17.04
CA VAL A 103 -4.75 0.42 -17.24
C VAL A 103 -4.08 0.68 -15.90
N VAL A 104 -4.73 1.46 -15.03
CA VAL A 104 -4.19 1.77 -13.70
C VAL A 104 -4.21 0.53 -12.83
N GLU A 105 -5.30 -0.23 -12.80
CA GLU A 105 -5.42 -1.47 -12.02
C GLU A 105 -4.33 -2.49 -12.35
N THR A 106 -4.06 -2.69 -13.64
CA THR A 106 -3.03 -3.63 -14.12
C THR A 106 -1.62 -3.18 -13.74
N SER A 107 -1.40 -1.87 -13.60
CA SER A 107 -0.09 -1.32 -13.26
C SER A 107 0.31 -1.49 -11.79
N LEU A 108 -0.61 -1.86 -10.90
CA LEU A 108 -0.39 -1.88 -9.43
C LEU A 108 0.46 -3.04 -8.93
N GLU A 109 0.73 -4.05 -9.78
CA GLU A 109 1.49 -5.26 -9.44
C GLU A 109 0.95 -6.02 -8.21
N VAL A 110 -0.36 -5.93 -8.00
CA VAL A 110 -1.12 -6.72 -7.03
C VAL A 110 -2.09 -7.64 -7.77
N PRO A 111 -2.63 -8.70 -7.13
CA PRO A 111 -3.70 -9.48 -7.73
C PRO A 111 -4.85 -8.58 -8.21
N GLN A 112 -5.42 -8.87 -9.38
CA GLN A 112 -6.41 -8.02 -10.05
C GLN A 112 -7.56 -7.60 -9.11
N LYS A 113 -8.07 -8.52 -8.29
CA LYS A 113 -9.14 -8.21 -7.35
C LYS A 113 -8.72 -7.20 -6.28
N LEU A 114 -7.48 -7.28 -5.80
CA LEU A 114 -6.94 -6.30 -4.86
C LEU A 114 -6.76 -4.95 -5.55
N GLY A 115 -6.27 -4.92 -6.80
CA GLY A 115 -6.18 -3.69 -7.58
C GLY A 115 -7.52 -2.98 -7.71
N TYR A 116 -8.58 -3.72 -8.05
CA TYR A 116 -9.95 -3.21 -8.08
C TYR A 116 -10.40 -2.61 -6.74
N MET A 117 -10.12 -3.29 -5.62
CA MET A 117 -10.47 -2.80 -4.29
C MET A 117 -9.68 -1.53 -3.92
N ILE A 118 -8.40 -1.47 -4.29
CA ILE A 118 -7.55 -0.29 -4.07
C ILE A 118 -8.11 0.91 -4.81
N ILE A 119 -8.44 0.79 -6.11
CA ILE A 119 -8.98 1.91 -6.88
C ILE A 119 -10.34 2.36 -6.31
N ASN A 120 -11.21 1.43 -5.94
CA ASN A 120 -12.49 1.76 -5.29
C ASN A 120 -12.31 2.53 -3.98
N ASP A 121 -11.36 2.14 -3.16
CA ASP A 121 -11.08 2.83 -1.91
C ASP A 121 -10.47 4.21 -2.18
N LEU A 122 -9.55 4.34 -3.13
CA LEU A 122 -9.03 5.64 -3.56
C LEU A 122 -10.14 6.59 -4.04
N GLN A 123 -11.17 6.09 -4.72
CA GLN A 123 -12.36 6.86 -5.09
C GLN A 123 -13.23 7.20 -3.88
N THR A 124 -13.48 6.22 -3.01
CA THR A 124 -14.31 6.40 -1.79
C THR A 124 -13.71 7.46 -0.86
N PHE A 125 -12.38 7.48 -0.71
CA PHE A 125 -11.65 8.51 0.04
C PHE A 125 -11.50 9.81 -0.76
N GLY A 126 -12.00 9.89 -2.00
CA GLY A 126 -12.00 11.09 -2.84
C GLY A 126 -10.61 11.50 -3.33
N PHE A 127 -9.68 10.55 -3.44
CA PHE A 127 -8.34 10.78 -4.02
C PHE A 127 -8.37 10.68 -5.54
N LEU A 128 -9.24 9.82 -6.07
CA LEU A 128 -9.51 9.67 -7.50
C LEU A 128 -10.97 10.01 -7.78
N ILE A 129 -11.22 10.47 -9.00
CA ILE A 129 -12.55 10.53 -9.60
C ILE A 129 -12.51 9.75 -10.92
N GLU A 130 -13.64 9.13 -11.26
CA GLU A 130 -13.83 8.43 -12.52
C GLU A 130 -14.96 9.13 -13.28
N ASP A 131 -14.75 9.40 -14.56
CA ASP A 131 -15.76 9.99 -15.41
C ASP A 131 -16.69 8.93 -16.02
N GLU A 132 -17.69 9.38 -16.80
CA GLU A 132 -18.64 8.48 -17.47
C GLU A 132 -17.98 7.57 -18.52
N GLN A 133 -16.77 7.91 -18.97
CA GLN A 133 -15.99 7.14 -19.94
C GLN A 133 -15.07 6.11 -19.26
N GLY A 134 -15.07 6.05 -17.92
CA GLY A 134 -14.22 5.16 -17.14
C GLY A 134 -12.75 5.58 -17.11
N THR A 135 -12.47 6.86 -17.36
CA THR A 135 -11.12 7.44 -17.19
C THR A 135 -10.95 8.01 -15.79
N LEU A 136 -9.73 7.91 -15.26
CA LEU A 136 -9.40 8.33 -13.90
C LEU A 136 -8.68 9.69 -13.92
N ALA A 137 -9.05 10.54 -12.96
CA ALA A 137 -8.32 11.77 -12.66
C ALA A 137 -8.02 11.88 -11.16
N VAL A 138 -6.85 12.45 -10.84
CA VAL A 138 -6.44 12.72 -9.46
C VAL A 138 -7.08 14.01 -8.97
N THR A 139 -7.69 13.96 -7.78
CA THR A 139 -8.24 15.17 -7.15
C THR A 139 -7.13 15.97 -6.45
N PRO A 140 -7.36 17.25 -6.09
CA PRO A 140 -6.42 18.00 -5.24
C PRO A 140 -6.17 17.33 -3.88
N ARG A 141 -7.10 16.50 -3.40
CA ARG A 141 -6.93 15.68 -2.20
C ARG A 141 -5.97 14.52 -2.48
N GLY A 142 -6.18 13.80 -3.58
CA GLY A 142 -5.30 12.71 -4.01
C GLY A 142 -3.87 13.18 -4.28
N GLU A 143 -3.71 14.38 -4.85
CA GLU A 143 -2.38 14.97 -5.04
C GLU A 143 -1.70 15.24 -3.69
N ARG A 144 -2.40 15.83 -2.71
CA ARG A 144 -1.84 16.02 -1.36
C ARG A 144 -1.45 14.69 -0.69
N ALA A 145 -2.26 13.65 -0.86
CA ALA A 145 -2.00 12.31 -0.37
C ALA A 145 -0.74 11.70 -1.03
N LEU A 146 -0.62 11.84 -2.36
CA LEU A 146 0.56 11.44 -3.14
C LEU A 146 1.83 12.17 -2.67
N GLN A 147 1.76 13.49 -2.48
CA GLN A 147 2.86 14.27 -1.93
C GLN A 147 3.26 13.80 -0.53
N GLY A 148 2.28 13.40 0.28
CA GLY A 148 2.49 12.83 1.62
C GLY A 148 3.32 11.55 1.59
N ILE A 149 2.94 10.58 0.75
CA ILE A 149 3.64 9.29 0.67
C ILE A 149 5.02 9.45 0.02
N CYS A 150 5.17 10.31 -0.99
CA CYS A 150 6.48 10.60 -1.59
C CYS A 150 7.46 11.23 -0.59
N ARG A 151 6.99 12.18 0.24
CA ARG A 151 7.82 12.75 1.32
C ARG A 151 8.21 11.70 2.34
N ARG A 152 7.36 10.71 2.57
CA ARG A 152 7.63 9.63 3.52
C ARG A 152 8.70 8.66 3.02
N ILE A 153 8.60 8.24 1.75
CA ILE A 153 9.52 7.26 1.13
C ILE A 153 10.84 7.92 0.69
N TYR A 154 10.74 9.08 0.03
CA TYR A 154 11.86 9.72 -0.69
C TYR A 154 12.32 11.04 -0.07
N GLN A 155 11.64 11.54 0.98
CA GLN A 155 11.89 12.87 1.58
C GLN A 155 11.77 14.03 0.58
N LYS A 156 11.03 13.82 -0.52
CA LYS A 156 10.87 14.78 -1.63
C LYS A 156 9.41 14.84 -2.07
N LYS A 157 9.04 15.94 -2.73
CA LYS A 157 7.76 16.04 -3.45
C LYS A 157 7.74 15.04 -4.61
N PHE A 158 6.54 14.62 -5.00
CA PHE A 158 6.35 13.72 -6.14
C PHE A 158 7.07 14.24 -7.39
N SER A 159 7.74 13.33 -8.09
CA SER A 159 8.19 13.53 -9.47
C SER A 159 7.94 12.26 -10.26
N PRO A 160 7.72 12.35 -11.59
CA PRO A 160 7.49 11.17 -12.44
C PRO A 160 8.61 10.12 -12.34
N VAL A 161 9.85 10.55 -12.09
CA VAL A 161 11.02 9.67 -11.92
C VAL A 161 10.83 8.69 -10.76
N MET A 162 10.05 9.05 -9.72
CA MET A 162 9.76 8.14 -8.60
C MET A 162 8.97 6.90 -9.03
N LEU A 163 8.13 7.01 -10.08
CA LEU A 163 7.39 5.87 -10.62
C LEU A 163 8.31 4.92 -11.38
N ALA A 164 9.28 5.46 -12.13
CA ALA A 164 10.28 4.66 -12.82
C ALA A 164 11.14 3.88 -11.81
N THR A 165 11.62 4.56 -10.76
CA THR A 165 12.40 3.93 -9.68
C THR A 165 11.60 2.83 -8.97
N TYR A 166 10.32 3.06 -8.66
CA TYR A 166 9.47 2.02 -8.07
C TYR A 166 9.36 0.77 -8.96
N ARG A 167 9.13 0.95 -10.26
CA ARG A 167 9.05 -0.16 -11.23
C ARG A 167 10.39 -0.89 -11.39
N GLU A 168 11.50 -0.16 -11.39
CA GLU A 168 12.85 -0.75 -11.39
C GLU A 168 13.11 -1.59 -10.14
N GLU A 169 12.70 -1.12 -8.95
CA GLU A 169 12.84 -1.87 -7.68
C GLU A 169 12.04 -3.19 -7.70
N LEU A 170 10.84 -3.18 -8.29
CA LEU A 170 10.00 -4.37 -8.43
C LEU A 170 10.64 -5.41 -9.34
N HIS A 171 11.14 -5.00 -10.51
CA HIS A 171 11.80 -5.89 -11.46
C HIS A 171 13.21 -6.32 -11.02
N GLY A 172 13.94 -5.45 -10.32
CA GLY A 172 15.29 -5.72 -9.81
C GLY A 172 15.34 -6.73 -8.66
N ASN A 173 14.28 -6.78 -7.83
CA ASN A 173 14.16 -7.77 -6.76
C ASN A 173 13.69 -9.16 -7.23
N GLY A 174 13.30 -9.32 -8.50
CA GLY A 174 12.99 -10.62 -9.10
C GLY A 174 14.20 -11.50 -9.39
N GLY A 175 15.42 -10.96 -9.28
CA GLY A 175 16.66 -11.63 -9.70
C GLY A 175 17.56 -12.18 -8.59
N ASN A 176 17.37 -11.84 -7.31
CA ASN A 176 18.30 -12.24 -6.24
C ASN A 176 17.61 -12.33 -4.87
N SER A 177 17.01 -13.49 -4.56
CA SER A 177 17.12 -14.15 -3.25
C SER A 177 16.27 -15.44 -3.19
N VAL A 178 16.72 -16.49 -3.89
CA VAL A 178 16.64 -17.84 -3.30
C VAL A 178 17.94 -18.03 -2.55
N GLN A 179 18.06 -17.38 -1.39
CA GLN A 179 19.00 -17.88 -0.39
C GLN A 179 18.28 -19.06 0.27
N GLU A 180 18.79 -20.25 -0.02
CA GLU A 180 18.47 -21.48 0.70
C GLU A 180 18.43 -21.17 2.20
N GLN A 181 17.26 -21.31 2.81
CA GLN A 181 17.17 -21.37 4.26
C GLN A 181 18.05 -22.56 4.71
N PRO A 182 19.01 -22.37 5.62
CA PRO A 182 19.65 -23.52 6.24
C PRO A 182 18.56 -24.29 6.99
N ARG A 183 18.37 -25.56 6.62
CA ARG A 183 17.51 -26.49 7.35
C ARG A 183 18.02 -26.57 8.78
N LEU A 184 17.28 -25.99 9.72
CA LEU A 184 17.52 -26.16 11.14
C LEU A 184 17.00 -27.54 11.55
N PHE A 185 17.93 -28.49 11.72
CA PHE A 185 17.87 -29.52 12.74
C PHE A 185 19.05 -29.28 13.69
#